data_AF-A0A7C1CJ11-F1
#
_entry.id   AF-A0A7C1CJ11-F1
#
_cell.length_a   1.000
_cell.length_b   1.000
_cell.length_c   1.000
_cell.angle_alpha   90.00
_cell.angle_beta   90.00
_cell.angle_gamma   90.00
#
_symmetry.space_group_name_H-M   'P 1'
#
loop_
_entity.id
_entity.type
_entity.pdbx_description
1 polymer ?
#
loop_
_entity_poly.entity_id
_entity_poly.type
_entity_poly.pdbx_seq_one_letter_code
_entity_poly.pdbx_strand_id
1 'polypeptide(L)'
;MLLALQAGANGIPFTPVVGFLNSDYLTVRRDFKRIKDPYSGTEYVAVPALVPDVAVIHAFQGDPSGAVVTDSFRNDRLLAMAARKTIAIVEELVDPDDLLPGRHGVYVASVHIDAIVVAPHGAHPTACRGRYDIDAEHIMRYLEAARNKDSYQVYLEKYITGPEDHEAYLEIVKGDAS
;
A
#
# COMPACT_ATOMS: atom_id res chain seq x y z
N MET A 1 -7.79 -4.89 -9.98
CA MET A 1 -6.67 -5.04 -9.01
C MET A 1 -7.13 -5.75 -7.75
N LEU A 2 -8.10 -5.22 -6.99
CA LEU A 2 -8.51 -5.82 -5.71
C LEU A 2 -8.89 -7.31 -5.81
N LEU A 3 -9.74 -7.67 -6.77
CA LEU A 3 -10.13 -9.07 -6.99
C LEU A 3 -8.93 -9.95 -7.41
N ALA A 4 -7.95 -9.39 -8.10
CA ALA A 4 -6.73 -10.11 -8.46
C ALA A 4 -5.84 -10.37 -7.24
N LEU A 5 -5.73 -9.40 -6.31
CA LEU A 5 -5.08 -9.62 -5.01
C LEU A 5 -5.83 -10.66 -4.19
N GLN A 6 -7.17 -10.64 -4.21
CA GLN A 6 -7.97 -11.67 -3.54
C GLN A 6 -7.70 -13.06 -4.10
N ALA A 7 -7.57 -13.18 -5.42
CA ALA A 7 -7.18 -14.44 -6.05
C ALA A 7 -5.78 -14.89 -5.59
N GLY A 8 -4.82 -13.97 -5.54
CA GLY A 8 -3.47 -14.21 -5.03
C GLY A 8 -3.46 -14.68 -3.57
N ALA A 9 -4.13 -13.96 -2.68
CA ALA A 9 -4.26 -14.28 -1.26
C ALA A 9 -4.96 -15.63 -1.02
N ASN A 10 -5.89 -16.02 -1.90
CA ASN A 10 -6.58 -17.31 -1.82
C ASN A 10 -5.86 -18.46 -2.53
N GLY A 11 -4.72 -18.20 -3.19
CA GLY A 11 -3.99 -19.22 -3.95
C GLY A 11 -4.74 -19.75 -5.18
N ILE A 12 -5.70 -19.00 -5.72
CA ILE A 12 -6.43 -19.37 -6.94
C ILE A 12 -5.84 -18.63 -8.15
N PRO A 13 -5.83 -19.24 -9.35
CA PRO A 13 -5.10 -18.69 -10.50
C PRO A 13 -5.75 -17.43 -11.11
N PHE A 14 -7.06 -17.24 -10.93
CA PHE A 14 -7.80 -16.10 -11.49
C PHE A 14 -9.10 -15.86 -10.72
N THR A 15 -9.72 -14.72 -10.98
CA THR A 15 -11.08 -14.38 -10.55
C THR A 15 -11.93 -13.96 -11.75
N PRO A 16 -13.20 -14.39 -11.86
CA PRO A 16 -14.11 -13.89 -12.87
C PRO A 16 -14.57 -12.46 -12.54
N VAL A 17 -14.59 -11.57 -13.54
CA VAL A 17 -15.00 -10.16 -13.41
C VAL A 17 -15.86 -9.74 -14.60
N VAL A 18 -17.03 -9.17 -14.34
CA VAL A 18 -17.94 -8.68 -15.39
C VAL A 18 -17.49 -7.32 -15.95
N GLY A 19 -17.00 -6.43 -15.07
CA GLY A 19 -16.80 -5.00 -15.36
C GLY A 19 -15.77 -4.65 -16.44
N PHE A 20 -15.05 -5.63 -17.00
CA PHE A 20 -14.09 -5.40 -18.10
C PHE A 20 -14.67 -5.73 -19.48
N LEU A 21 -15.82 -6.41 -19.55
CA LEU A 21 -16.46 -6.71 -20.83
C LEU A 21 -16.81 -5.41 -21.55
N ASN A 22 -16.55 -5.39 -22.85
CA ASN A 22 -16.82 -4.26 -23.75
C ASN A 22 -16.07 -2.96 -23.41
N SER A 23 -15.05 -3.04 -22.56
CA SER A 23 -14.10 -1.95 -22.34
C SER A 23 -12.81 -2.17 -23.14
N ASP A 24 -12.04 -1.10 -23.35
CA ASP A 24 -10.73 -1.17 -24.01
C ASP A 24 -9.66 -1.89 -23.16
N TYR A 25 -9.95 -2.25 -21.91
CA TYR A 25 -8.99 -2.99 -21.07
C TYR A 25 -8.52 -4.28 -21.72
N LEU A 26 -9.36 -4.96 -22.51
CA LEU A 26 -8.96 -6.19 -23.21
C LEU A 26 -7.96 -5.93 -24.36
N THR A 27 -7.86 -4.68 -24.84
CA THR A 27 -6.86 -4.30 -25.86
C THR A 27 -5.49 -4.03 -25.23
N VAL A 28 -5.47 -3.51 -24.00
CA VAL A 28 -4.26 -3.17 -23.24
C VAL A 28 -3.76 -4.38 -22.44
N ARG A 29 -4.65 -5.13 -21.79
CA ARG A 29 -4.38 -6.30 -20.94
C ARG A 29 -4.63 -7.60 -21.68
N ARG A 30 -3.69 -7.95 -22.57
CA ARG A 30 -3.77 -9.18 -23.40
C ARG A 30 -3.73 -10.48 -22.58
N ASP A 31 -3.33 -10.40 -21.32
CA ASP A 31 -3.36 -11.48 -20.34
C ASP A 31 -4.77 -11.80 -19.84
N PHE A 32 -5.73 -10.89 -19.95
CA PHE A 32 -7.13 -11.14 -19.59
C PHE A 32 -7.79 -12.04 -20.64
N LYS A 33 -8.56 -13.04 -20.18
CA LYS A 33 -9.24 -14.00 -21.07
C LYS A 33 -10.74 -13.97 -20.83
N ARG A 34 -11.53 -14.08 -21.90
CA ARG A 34 -12.98 -14.30 -21.79
C ARG A 34 -13.23 -15.76 -21.45
N ILE A 35 -14.11 -15.99 -20.49
CA ILE A 35 -14.57 -17.31 -20.08
C ILE A 35 -16.09 -17.31 -20.00
N LYS A 36 -16.72 -18.47 -20.20
CA LYS A 36 -18.15 -18.66 -19.98
C LYS A 36 -18.37 -19.39 -18.66
N ASP A 37 -19.29 -18.89 -17.86
CA ASP A 37 -19.77 -19.59 -16.68
C ASP A 37 -20.44 -20.90 -17.10
N PRO A 38 -19.99 -22.05 -16.58
CA PRO A 38 -20.55 -23.35 -16.94
C PRO A 38 -22.00 -23.55 -16.45
N TYR A 39 -22.50 -22.74 -15.51
CA TYR A 39 -23.85 -22.88 -14.95
C TYR A 39 -24.89 -22.01 -15.68
N SER A 40 -24.59 -20.73 -15.90
CA SER A 40 -25.51 -19.79 -16.55
C SER A 40 -25.22 -19.53 -18.03
N GLY A 41 -24.02 -19.88 -18.51
CA GLY A 41 -23.53 -19.52 -19.84
C GLY A 41 -23.10 -18.06 -19.98
N THR A 42 -23.22 -17.26 -18.92
CA THR A 42 -22.83 -15.85 -18.88
C THR A 42 -21.33 -15.69 -19.12
N GLU A 43 -20.95 -14.70 -19.92
CA GLU A 43 -19.54 -14.41 -20.18
C GLU A 43 -18.95 -13.56 -19.05
N TYR A 44 -17.70 -13.84 -18.69
CA TYR A 44 -16.90 -13.08 -17.73
C TYR A 44 -15.50 -12.87 -18.28
N VAL A 45 -14.76 -11.93 -17.70
CA VAL A 45 -13.31 -11.81 -17.91
C VAL A 45 -12.60 -12.51 -16.75
N ALA A 46 -11.81 -13.54 -17.05
CA ALA A 46 -10.85 -14.14 -16.14
C ALA A 46 -9.66 -13.18 -15.97
N VAL A 47 -9.54 -12.62 -14.78
CA VAL A 47 -8.44 -11.75 -14.38
C VAL A 47 -7.43 -12.58 -13.59
N PRO A 48 -6.17 -12.70 -14.05
CA PRO A 48 -5.16 -13.50 -13.35
C PRO A 48 -4.92 -12.97 -11.93
N ALA A 49 -4.51 -13.87 -11.04
CA ALA A 49 -4.10 -13.50 -9.70
C ALA A 49 -2.93 -12.51 -9.73
N LEU A 50 -2.96 -11.57 -8.79
CA LEU A 50 -1.85 -10.67 -8.53
C LEU A 50 -1.15 -11.17 -7.27
N VAL A 51 0.07 -11.68 -7.43
CA VAL A 51 0.94 -12.18 -6.37
C VAL A 51 2.24 -11.36 -6.42
N PRO A 52 2.30 -10.21 -5.73
CA PRO A 52 3.52 -9.39 -5.71
C PRO A 52 4.70 -10.16 -5.13
N ASP A 53 5.90 -9.95 -5.66
CA ASP A 53 7.11 -10.49 -5.05
C ASP A 53 7.39 -9.80 -3.71
N VAL A 54 7.14 -8.49 -3.64
CA VAL A 54 7.26 -7.68 -2.42
C VAL A 54 6.07 -6.73 -2.30
N ALA A 55 5.48 -6.69 -1.11
CA ALA A 55 4.55 -5.64 -0.68
C ALA A 55 5.22 -4.74 0.36
N VAL A 56 5.01 -3.44 0.24
CA VAL A 56 5.33 -2.47 1.30
C VAL A 56 4.01 -1.86 1.75
N ILE A 57 3.71 -1.99 3.03
CA ILE A 57 2.49 -1.45 3.65
C ILE A 57 2.86 -0.50 4.78
N HIS A 58 1.95 0.42 5.08
CA HIS A 58 2.05 1.27 6.26
C HIS A 58 1.00 0.86 7.29
N ALA A 59 1.40 0.72 8.54
CA ALA A 59 0.57 0.25 9.64
C ALA A 59 0.68 1.19 10.84
N PHE A 60 -0.35 1.20 11.68
CA PHE A 60 -0.37 2.05 12.87
C PHE A 60 0.62 1.55 13.92
N GLN A 61 0.61 0.25 14.18
CA GLN A 61 1.40 -0.37 15.24
C GLN A 61 1.88 -1.74 14.77
N GLY A 62 3.03 -2.16 15.28
CA GLY A 62 3.50 -3.53 15.19
C GLY A 62 3.89 -4.07 16.56
N ASP A 63 4.13 -5.36 16.64
CA ASP A 63 4.74 -5.99 17.82
C ASP A 63 6.04 -6.74 17.44
N PRO A 64 6.88 -7.11 18.43
CA PRO A 64 8.10 -7.87 18.17
C PRO A 64 7.87 -9.29 17.58
N SER A 65 6.64 -9.80 17.58
CA SER A 65 6.30 -11.09 16.97
C SER A 65 6.12 -11.00 15.46
N GLY A 66 6.06 -9.78 14.91
CA GLY A 66 5.88 -9.51 13.48
C GLY A 66 4.43 -9.20 13.10
N ALA A 67 3.48 -9.20 14.05
CA ALA A 67 2.11 -8.85 13.75
C ALA A 67 1.96 -7.32 13.68
N VAL A 68 1.00 -6.86 12.89
CA VAL A 68 0.72 -5.42 12.74
C VAL A 68 -0.77 -5.12 12.73
N VAL A 69 -1.11 -3.90 13.11
CA VAL A 69 -2.44 -3.31 12.95
C VAL A 69 -2.36 -2.21 11.91
N THR A 70 -3.05 -2.38 10.79
CA THR A 70 -3.12 -1.40 9.68
C THR A 70 -4.53 -0.83 9.51
N ASP A 71 -4.73 0.17 8.66
CA ASP A 71 -6.03 0.83 8.46
C ASP A 71 -7.04 -0.10 7.77
N SER A 72 -8.20 -0.31 8.38
CA SER A 72 -9.27 -1.15 7.83
C SER A 72 -9.93 -0.59 6.58
N PHE A 73 -9.74 0.69 6.27
CA PHE A 73 -10.22 1.33 5.04
C PHE A 73 -9.25 1.16 3.87
N ARG A 74 -8.07 0.59 4.12
CA ARG A 74 -7.07 0.30 3.10
C ARG A 74 -7.04 -1.21 2.82
N ASN A 75 -6.33 -1.56 1.76
CA ASN A 75 -6.21 -2.94 1.31
C ASN A 75 -4.88 -3.59 1.75
N ASP A 76 -4.20 -3.00 2.73
CA ASP A 76 -2.86 -3.43 3.18
C ASP A 76 -2.85 -4.87 3.67
N ARG A 77 -3.88 -5.29 4.44
CA ARG A 77 -4.02 -6.70 4.85
C ARG A 77 -4.10 -7.64 3.64
N LEU A 78 -4.92 -7.29 2.65
CA LEU A 78 -5.09 -8.14 1.47
C LEU A 78 -3.80 -8.19 0.64
N LEU A 79 -3.11 -7.06 0.52
CA LEU A 79 -1.84 -6.96 -0.18
C LEU A 79 -0.76 -7.81 0.52
N ALA A 80 -0.68 -7.74 1.85
CA ALA A 80 0.23 -8.56 2.66
C ALA A 80 -0.05 -10.06 2.52
N MET A 81 -1.32 -10.46 2.52
CA MET A 81 -1.71 -11.86 2.32
C MET A 81 -1.41 -12.38 0.90
N ALA A 82 -1.43 -11.51 -0.11
CA ALA A 82 -1.21 -11.90 -1.50
C ALA A 82 0.28 -11.90 -1.90
N ALA A 83 1.14 -11.17 -1.19
CA ALA A 83 2.54 -11.03 -1.55
C ALA A 83 3.39 -12.22 -1.08
N ARG A 84 4.51 -12.46 -1.76
CA ARG A 84 5.51 -13.45 -1.33
C ARG A 84 6.33 -12.95 -0.15
N LYS A 85 6.58 -11.64 -0.11
CA LYS A 85 7.27 -10.94 0.96
C LYS A 85 6.55 -9.65 1.32
N THR A 86 6.45 -9.34 2.61
CA THR A 86 5.83 -8.09 3.07
C THR A 86 6.73 -7.35 4.05
N ILE A 87 6.97 -6.07 3.77
CA ILE A 87 7.61 -5.13 4.68
C ILE A 87 6.53 -4.19 5.23
N ALA A 88 6.35 -4.18 6.54
CA ALA A 88 5.44 -3.27 7.21
C ALA A 88 6.20 -2.11 7.84
N ILE A 89 5.91 -0.89 7.41
CA ILE A 89 6.36 0.33 8.05
C ILE A 89 5.34 0.65 9.16
N VAL A 90 5.80 0.83 10.39
CA VAL A 90 4.94 1.10 11.55
C VAL A 90 5.32 2.43 12.21
N GLU A 91 4.33 3.10 12.79
CA GLU A 91 4.56 4.33 13.55
C GLU A 91 5.22 4.05 14.90
N GLU A 92 4.91 2.90 15.49
CA GLU A 92 5.48 2.47 16.76
C GLU A 92 5.42 0.93 16.92
N LEU A 93 6.25 0.41 17.83
CA LEU A 93 6.11 -0.93 18.36
C LEU A 93 5.41 -0.88 19.71
N VAL A 94 4.53 -1.84 19.95
CA VAL A 94 3.85 -2.06 21.24
C VAL A 94 4.10 -3.48 21.72
N ASP A 95 3.82 -3.74 22.99
CA ASP A 95 3.81 -5.10 23.51
C ASP A 95 2.70 -5.92 22.82
N PRO A 96 2.89 -7.24 22.59
CA PRO A 96 1.90 -8.07 21.88
C PRO A 96 0.49 -8.03 22.50
N ASP A 97 0.40 -7.90 23.83
CA ASP A 97 -0.87 -7.82 24.55
C ASP A 97 -1.60 -6.48 24.32
N ASP A 98 -0.87 -5.44 23.90
CA ASP A 98 -1.40 -4.11 23.61
C ASP A 98 -1.71 -3.90 22.12
N LEU A 99 -1.34 -4.84 21.24
CA LEU A 99 -1.58 -4.76 19.81
C LEU A 99 -3.05 -5.06 19.44
N LEU A 100 -3.92 -4.07 19.68
CA LEU A 100 -5.36 -4.19 19.47
C LEU A 100 -5.85 -3.33 18.30
N PRO A 101 -6.62 -3.88 17.33
CA PRO A 101 -7.01 -3.15 16.12
C PRO A 101 -7.96 -1.96 16.34
N GLY A 102 -8.45 -1.71 17.55
CA GLY A 102 -9.37 -0.59 17.82
C GLY A 102 -10.56 -0.54 16.85
N ARG A 103 -11.11 0.66 16.58
CA ARG A 103 -12.27 0.84 15.69
C ARG A 103 -11.91 0.89 14.20
N HIS A 104 -10.68 1.30 13.89
CA HIS A 104 -10.25 1.66 12.53
C HIS A 104 -9.05 0.85 12.06
N GLY A 105 -8.54 -0.04 12.90
CA GLY A 105 -7.49 -0.96 12.55
C GLY A 105 -8.04 -2.32 12.10
N VAL A 106 -7.19 -3.05 11.39
CA VAL A 106 -7.35 -4.45 11.07
C VAL A 106 -6.04 -5.16 11.39
N TYR A 107 -6.15 -6.28 12.10
CA TYR A 107 -5.00 -7.10 12.47
C TYR A 107 -4.49 -7.90 11.26
N VAL A 108 -3.18 -7.91 11.09
CA VAL A 108 -2.45 -8.74 10.11
C VAL A 108 -1.49 -9.63 10.89
N ALA A 109 -1.69 -10.93 10.79
CA ALA A 109 -0.88 -11.91 11.50
C ALA A 109 0.57 -11.91 10.98
N SER A 110 1.51 -12.20 11.89
CA SER A 110 2.95 -12.22 11.60
C SER A 110 3.35 -13.17 10.48
N VAL A 111 2.58 -14.22 10.22
CA VAL A 111 2.81 -15.14 9.07
C VAL A 111 2.78 -14.44 7.71
N HIS A 112 2.17 -13.25 7.62
CA HIS A 112 2.10 -12.46 6.39
C HIS A 112 3.11 -11.30 6.34
N ILE A 113 3.97 -11.16 7.36
CA ILE A 113 4.93 -10.05 7.50
C ILE A 113 6.35 -10.63 7.62
N ASP A 114 7.26 -10.16 6.77
CA ASP A 114 8.66 -10.60 6.75
C ASP A 114 9.61 -9.63 7.45
N ALA A 115 9.26 -8.34 7.46
CA ALA A 115 10.04 -7.30 8.14
C ALA A 115 9.15 -6.19 8.68
N ILE A 116 9.49 -5.66 9.84
CA ILE A 116 8.91 -4.44 10.41
C ILE A 116 9.98 -3.35 10.43
N VAL A 117 9.62 -2.16 9.97
CA VAL A 117 10.45 -0.95 10.04
C VAL A 117 9.72 0.09 10.87
N VAL A 118 10.32 0.56 11.96
CA VAL A 118 9.76 1.64 12.76
C VAL A 118 10.17 2.97 12.12
N ALA A 119 9.19 3.67 11.57
CA ALA A 119 9.40 4.99 10.96
C ALA A 119 8.19 5.88 11.31
N PRO A 120 8.23 6.60 12.45
CA PRO A 120 7.19 7.56 12.81
C PRO A 120 7.01 8.60 11.70
N HIS A 121 5.79 9.00 11.41
CA HIS A 121 5.46 9.83 10.24
C HIS A 121 5.85 9.21 8.89
N GLY A 122 5.95 7.88 8.80
CA GLY A 122 6.36 7.16 7.59
C GLY A 122 5.38 7.24 6.41
N ALA A 123 4.13 7.66 6.64
CA ALA A 123 3.15 7.89 5.57
C ALA A 123 3.14 9.35 5.07
N HIS A 124 3.88 10.27 5.69
CA HIS A 124 4.00 11.65 5.21
C HIS A 124 4.46 11.66 3.73
N PRO A 125 3.90 12.51 2.85
CA PRO A 125 2.96 13.61 3.10
C PRO A 125 1.48 13.22 3.13
N THR A 126 1.17 11.92 3.08
CA THR A 126 -0.21 11.42 3.19
C THR A 126 -0.63 11.29 4.66
N ALA A 127 -1.91 10.99 4.91
CA ALA A 127 -2.43 10.86 6.27
C ALA A 127 -2.18 9.46 6.85
N CYS A 128 -1.89 9.44 8.16
CA CYS A 128 -1.99 8.25 9.00
C CYS A 128 -3.16 8.47 9.98
N ARG A 129 -4.29 7.86 9.65
CA ARG A 129 -5.58 8.13 10.32
C ARG A 129 -5.48 7.96 11.84
N GLY A 130 -5.95 8.97 12.57
CA GLY A 130 -5.91 8.99 14.03
C GLY A 130 -4.56 9.40 14.63
N ARG A 131 -3.55 9.68 13.80
CA ARG A 131 -2.23 10.19 14.21
C ARG A 131 -1.92 11.54 13.59
N TYR A 132 -1.96 11.65 12.26
CA TYR A 132 -1.73 12.91 11.54
C TYR A 132 -2.51 12.96 10.22
N ASP A 133 -2.89 14.16 9.82
CA ASP A 133 -3.60 14.45 8.57
C ASP A 133 -2.65 14.63 7.38
N ILE A 134 -3.25 14.81 6.20
CA ILE A 134 -2.52 15.06 4.95
C ILE A 134 -1.78 16.39 5.04
N ASP A 135 -0.50 16.39 4.68
CA ASP A 135 0.28 17.60 4.44
C ASP A 135 -0.02 18.12 3.02
N ALA A 136 -1.09 18.89 2.91
CA ALA A 136 -1.54 19.43 1.62
C ALA A 136 -0.50 20.38 1.01
N GLU A 137 0.24 21.13 1.82
CA GLU A 137 1.25 22.07 1.34
C GLU A 137 2.44 21.32 0.72
N HIS A 138 2.90 20.24 1.36
CA HIS A 138 3.96 19.41 0.80
C HIS A 138 3.52 18.67 -0.46
N ILE A 139 2.26 18.19 -0.53
CA ILE A 139 1.70 17.63 -1.76
C ILE A 139 1.71 18.68 -2.88
N MET A 140 1.27 19.91 -2.61
CA MET A 140 1.29 20.98 -3.61
C MET A 140 2.73 21.31 -4.05
N ARG A 141 3.69 21.34 -3.13
CA ARG A 141 5.11 21.52 -3.43
C ARG A 141 5.65 20.42 -4.35
N TYR A 142 5.34 19.16 -4.07
CA TYR A 142 5.69 18.04 -4.95
C TYR A 142 5.06 18.21 -6.34
N LEU A 143 3.77 18.55 -6.42
CA LEU A 143 3.05 18.73 -7.68
C LEU A 143 3.62 19.88 -8.52
N GLU A 144 4.02 20.98 -7.90
CA GLU A 144 4.67 22.10 -8.59
C GLU A 144 6.05 21.71 -9.09
N ALA A 145 6.88 21.07 -8.26
CA ALA A 145 8.21 20.62 -8.64
C ALA A 145 8.16 19.59 -9.79
N ALA A 146 7.19 18.67 -9.77
CA ALA A 146 7.05 17.61 -10.78
C ALA A 146 6.67 18.09 -12.19
N ARG A 147 6.30 19.37 -12.37
CA ARG A 147 5.95 19.93 -13.69
C ARG A 147 7.14 20.08 -14.63
N ASN A 148 8.35 20.23 -14.08
CA ASN A 148 9.56 20.42 -14.85
C ASN A 148 10.68 19.54 -14.30
N LYS A 149 11.49 18.97 -15.19
CA LYS A 149 12.56 18.04 -14.83
C LYS A 149 13.59 18.66 -13.88
N ASP A 150 13.98 19.92 -14.09
CA ASP A 150 15.01 20.60 -13.32
C ASP A 150 14.51 20.91 -11.90
N SER A 151 13.27 21.41 -11.77
CA SER A 151 12.64 21.62 -10.45
C SER A 151 12.38 20.31 -9.71
N TYR A 152 12.04 19.24 -10.43
CA TYR A 152 11.84 17.93 -9.83
C TYR A 152 13.15 17.36 -9.29
N GLN A 153 14.26 17.54 -10.00
CA GLN A 153 15.57 17.11 -9.54
C GLN A 153 15.97 17.82 -8.23
N VAL A 154 15.73 19.13 -8.13
CA VAL A 154 15.96 19.89 -6.88
C VAL A 154 15.08 19.38 -5.74
N TYR A 155 13.81 19.03 -6.02
CA TYR A 155 12.92 18.43 -5.04
C TYR A 155 13.44 17.07 -4.53
N LEU A 156 13.87 16.19 -5.45
CA LEU A 156 14.44 14.88 -5.09
C LEU A 156 15.71 15.04 -4.26
N GLU A 157 16.59 15.97 -4.62
CA GLU A 157 17.81 16.26 -3.87
C GLU A 157 17.48 16.78 -2.46
N LYS A 158 16.51 17.68 -2.32
CA LYS A 158 16.14 18.22 -1.00
C LYS A 158 15.48 17.19 -0.09
N TYR A 159 14.55 16.38 -0.60
CA TYR A 159 13.67 15.56 0.25
C TYR A 159 13.91 14.05 0.19
N ILE A 160 14.59 13.53 -0.84
CA ILE A 160 14.69 12.09 -1.08
C ILE A 160 16.14 11.60 -1.04
N THR A 161 17.04 12.20 -1.81
CA THR A 161 18.42 11.71 -1.96
C THR A 161 19.44 12.50 -1.13
N GLY A 162 19.10 13.70 -0.67
CA GLY A 162 19.95 14.52 0.20
C GLY A 162 19.89 14.15 1.68
N PRO A 163 18.71 13.85 2.26
CA PRO A 163 18.64 13.38 3.65
C PRO A 163 19.36 12.03 3.80
N GLU A 164 20.13 11.87 4.88
CA GLU A 164 20.85 10.62 5.17
C GLU A 164 19.89 9.49 5.56
N ASP A 165 18.82 9.84 6.27
CA ASP A 165 17.80 8.92 6.76
C ASP A 165 16.42 9.60 6.90
N HIS A 166 15.46 8.85 7.46
CA HIS A 166 14.09 9.32 7.68
C HIS A 166 14.00 10.46 8.71
N GLU A 167 14.86 10.46 9.74
CA GLU A 167 14.86 11.54 10.74
C GLU A 167 15.33 12.86 10.11
N ALA A 168 16.40 12.82 9.32
CA ALA A 168 16.89 13.96 8.56
C ALA A 168 15.82 14.51 7.60
N TYR A 169 15.06 13.63 6.94
CA TYR A 169 13.91 14.03 6.12
C TYR A 169 12.86 14.80 6.93
N LEU A 170 12.46 14.27 8.09
CA LEU A 170 11.45 14.91 8.93
C LEU A 170 11.90 16.28 9.45
N GLU A 171 13.17 16.46 9.78
CA GLU A 171 13.69 17.77 10.20
C GLU A 171 13.61 18.82 9.09
N ILE A 172 13.89 18.43 7.83
CA ILE A 172 13.74 19.33 6.67
C ILE A 172 12.27 19.70 6.47
N VAL A 173 11.36 18.73 6.55
CA VAL A 173 9.92 18.97 6.40
C VAL A 173 9.38 19.88 7.49
N LYS A 174 9.77 19.68 8.75
CA LYS A 174 9.37 20.54 9.88
C LYS A 174 9.85 21.98 9.68
N GLY A 175 11.07 22.17 9.18
CA GLY A 175 11.63 23.50 8.91
C GLY A 175 10.90 24.26 7.78
N ASP A 176 10.26 23.55 6.85
CA ASP A 176 9.46 24.15 5.78
C ASP A 176 8.00 24.47 6.21
N ALA A 177 7.56 23.97 7.37
CA ALA A 177 6.21 24.18 7.91
C ALA A 177 6.09 25.38 8.87
N SER A 178 7.20 26.09 9.11
CA SER A 178 7.30 27.27 9.98
C SER A 178 7.34 28.61 9.25
#